data_AF-A0A9E5D8M4-F1
#
_entry.id   AF-A0A9E5D8M4-F1
#
_cell.length_a   1.000
_cell.length_b   1.000
_cell.length_c   1.000
_cell.angle_alpha   90.00
_cell.angle_beta   90.00
_cell.angle_gamma   90.00
#
_symmetry.space_group_name_H-M   'P 1'
#
loop_
_entity.id
_entity.type
_entity.pdbx_description
1 polymer ?
#
loop_
_entity_poly.entity_id
_entity_poly.type
_entity_poly.pdbx_seq_one_letter_code
_entity_poly.pdbx_strand_id
1 'polypeptide(L)'
;MFIQLTDPLDEPQFYCLDVPGAGTAVRLDSPLQAHTCKPLRTAEDELFTLNHPSDGQIYMEAYNLCIEANGTAAGSTVVLQPCSDSPNQRFSIDDGSIRLAGDGPTGLCLAVDPKDGIPTGGPSHLRRDLTLEGCDSIDTALSRWIYGIFDY
;
A
#
# COMPACT_ATOMS: atom_id res chain seq x y z
N MET A 1 8.05 7.11 5.29
CA MET A 1 8.15 5.89 6.13
C MET A 1 7.60 4.72 5.35
N PHE A 2 8.05 3.51 5.64
CA PHE A 2 7.47 2.30 5.05
C PHE A 2 6.08 2.04 5.62
N ILE A 3 5.23 1.47 4.77
CA ILE A 3 4.01 0.78 5.15
C ILE A 3 4.30 -0.71 4.87
N GLN A 4 4.71 -1.45 5.90
CA GLN A 4 5.13 -2.85 5.78
C GLN A 4 3.98 -3.77 6.22
N LEU A 5 3.71 -4.84 5.47
CA LEU A 5 2.82 -5.89 5.91
C LEU A 5 3.40 -6.59 7.15
N THR A 6 2.57 -6.80 8.17
CA THR A 6 3.01 -7.36 9.46
C THR A 6 3.43 -8.82 9.32
N ASP A 7 2.69 -9.58 8.51
CA ASP A 7 3.03 -10.96 8.18
C ASP A 7 3.98 -10.96 6.97
N PRO A 8 5.14 -11.64 7.02
CA PRO A 8 6.05 -11.72 5.87
C PRO A 8 5.47 -12.58 4.72
N LEU A 9 4.46 -13.40 5.00
CA LEU A 9 3.92 -14.41 4.08
C LEU A 9 5.05 -15.31 3.53
N ASP A 10 5.27 -15.29 2.22
CA ASP A 10 6.31 -16.02 1.50
C ASP A 10 7.56 -15.17 1.15
N GLU A 11 7.64 -13.94 1.66
CA GLU A 11 8.79 -13.05 1.46
C GLU A 11 9.52 -12.81 2.79
N PRO A 12 10.68 -13.45 3.04
CA PRO A 12 11.41 -13.30 4.30
C PRO A 12 11.93 -11.88 4.55
N GLN A 13 12.01 -11.03 3.52
CA GLN A 13 12.33 -9.60 3.65
C GLN A 13 11.08 -8.72 3.81
N PHE A 14 9.91 -9.32 4.01
CA PHE A 14 8.60 -8.69 4.13
C PHE A 14 8.14 -7.95 2.87
N TYR A 15 6.85 -7.63 2.84
CA TYR A 15 6.23 -6.83 1.80
C TYR A 15 6.01 -5.38 2.27
N CYS A 16 6.35 -4.42 1.44
CA CYS A 16 6.09 -3.00 1.61
C CYS A 16 5.14 -2.49 0.52
N LEU A 17 4.30 -1.50 0.86
CA LEU A 17 3.54 -0.76 -0.15
C LEU A 17 4.52 -0.11 -1.13
N ASP A 18 4.28 -0.28 -2.43
CA ASP A 18 5.24 0.03 -3.49
C ASP A 18 4.54 0.56 -4.75
N VAL A 19 5.21 1.46 -5.45
CA VAL A 19 4.81 1.88 -6.79
C VAL A 19 5.49 1.00 -7.83
N PRO A 20 4.74 0.38 -8.76
CA PRO A 20 5.36 -0.55 -9.69
C PRO A 20 6.43 0.07 -10.60
N GLY A 21 7.60 -0.55 -10.63
CA GLY A 21 8.76 -0.10 -11.42
C GLY A 21 9.93 0.27 -10.50
N ALA A 22 10.95 0.91 -11.06
CA ALA A 22 12.08 1.44 -10.30
C ALA A 22 12.79 2.53 -11.11
N GLY A 23 13.32 3.55 -10.44
CA GLY A 23 14.04 4.68 -11.08
C GLY A 23 13.21 5.35 -12.17
N THR A 24 13.74 5.43 -13.40
CA THR A 24 13.04 6.07 -14.53
C THR A 24 11.90 5.23 -15.12
N ALA A 25 11.74 3.98 -14.67
CA ALA A 25 10.71 3.05 -15.16
C ALA A 25 9.52 2.90 -14.20
N VAL A 26 9.41 3.77 -13.19
CA VAL A 26 8.28 3.83 -12.26
C VAL A 26 6.99 4.13 -13.05
N ARG A 27 5.93 3.40 -12.74
CA ARG A 27 4.63 3.45 -13.42
C ARG A 27 3.59 4.10 -12.51
N LEU A 28 3.61 5.43 -12.45
CA LEU A 28 2.73 6.22 -11.57
C LEU A 28 1.22 6.03 -11.84
N ASP A 29 0.86 5.68 -13.08
CA ASP A 29 -0.53 5.44 -13.47
C ASP A 29 -0.99 3.99 -13.21
N SER A 30 -0.11 3.12 -12.71
CA SER A 30 -0.47 1.74 -12.35
C SER A 30 -1.03 1.68 -10.92
N PRO A 31 -1.89 0.69 -10.62
CA PRO A 31 -2.22 0.33 -9.24
C PRO A 31 -0.95 0.12 -8.40
N LEU A 32 -0.99 0.58 -7.15
CA LEU A 32 0.01 0.23 -6.15
C LEU A 32 0.07 -1.28 -5.97
N GLN A 33 1.23 -1.77 -5.53
CA GLN A 33 1.47 -3.17 -5.25
C GLN A 33 2.12 -3.33 -3.88
N ALA A 34 2.16 -4.56 -3.38
CA ALA A 34 3.05 -4.93 -2.32
C ALA A 34 4.30 -5.55 -2.95
N HIS A 35 5.48 -5.11 -2.54
CA HIS A 35 6.75 -5.60 -3.07
C HIS A 35 7.73 -5.88 -1.93
N THR A 36 8.69 -6.77 -2.14
CA THR A 36 9.82 -6.96 -1.21
C THR A 36 10.39 -5.62 -0.78
N CYS A 37 10.42 -5.36 0.54
CA CYS A 37 10.90 -4.10 1.09
C CYS A 37 12.35 -3.81 0.69
N LYS A 38 12.62 -2.57 0.26
CA LYS A 38 13.93 -2.13 -0.23
C LYS A 38 14.77 -1.48 0.88
N PRO A 39 16.11 -1.53 0.77
CA PRO A 39 16.97 -0.68 1.60
C PRO A 39 16.63 0.80 1.41
N LEU A 40 16.67 1.59 2.49
CA LEU A 40 16.21 2.99 2.51
C LEU A 40 16.79 3.86 1.37
N ARG A 41 18.05 3.61 0.98
CA ARG A 41 18.75 4.33 -0.11
C ARG A 41 18.11 4.20 -1.49
N THR A 42 17.24 3.22 -1.67
CA THR A 42 16.62 2.84 -2.96
C THR A 42 15.11 2.65 -2.84
N ALA A 43 14.51 3.10 -1.73
CA ALA A 43 13.11 2.86 -1.40
C ALA A 43 12.20 4.08 -1.67
N GLU A 44 12.61 5.01 -2.54
CA GLU A 44 11.84 6.25 -2.77
C GLU A 44 10.38 6.00 -3.20
N ASP A 45 10.13 4.87 -3.88
CA ASP A 45 8.85 4.36 -4.34
C ASP A 45 8.08 3.51 -3.30
N GLU A 46 8.63 3.36 -2.09
CA GLU A 46 8.02 2.64 -0.95
C GLU A 46 7.83 3.53 0.29
N LEU A 47 8.17 4.82 0.18
CA LEU A 47 8.14 5.76 1.30
C LEU A 47 6.92 6.68 1.23
N PHE A 48 6.09 6.60 2.27
CA PHE A 48 4.86 7.37 2.41
C PHE A 48 4.86 8.25 3.67
N THR A 49 4.01 9.25 3.68
CA THR A 49 3.74 10.15 4.80
C THR A 49 2.25 10.09 5.09
N LEU A 50 1.90 9.73 6.33
CA LEU A 50 0.53 9.63 6.79
C LEU A 50 0.01 11.01 7.23
N ASN A 51 -1.29 11.25 7.09
CA ASN A 51 -1.97 12.50 7.43
C ASN A 51 -1.32 13.74 6.76
N HIS A 52 -0.95 13.60 5.49
CA HIS A 52 -0.39 14.68 4.68
C HIS A 52 -0.94 14.59 3.25
N PRO A 53 -1.21 15.72 2.57
CA PRO A 53 -1.17 17.10 3.07
C PRO A 53 -2.30 17.44 4.05
N SER A 54 -3.32 16.59 4.17
CA SER A 54 -4.42 16.74 5.13
C SER A 54 -4.65 15.45 5.91
N ASP A 55 -5.40 15.54 7.01
CA ASP A 55 -5.80 14.39 7.81
C ASP A 55 -6.46 13.29 6.96
N GLY A 56 -6.04 12.05 7.20
CA GLY A 56 -6.49 10.87 6.47
C GLY A 56 -5.87 10.67 5.09
N GLN A 57 -5.04 11.59 4.58
CA GLN A 57 -4.32 11.36 3.33
C GLN A 57 -3.02 10.58 3.56
N ILE A 58 -2.67 9.71 2.62
CA ILE A 58 -1.39 9.00 2.58
C ILE A 58 -0.65 9.51 1.34
N TYR A 59 0.46 10.20 1.57
CA TYR A 59 1.21 10.97 0.59
C TYR A 59 2.55 10.33 0.26
N MET A 60 2.98 10.42 -0.99
CA MET A 60 4.31 10.02 -1.43
C MET A 60 5.11 11.26 -1.84
N GLU A 61 6.15 11.56 -1.07
CA GLU A 61 6.99 12.75 -1.27
C GLU A 61 7.80 12.70 -2.56
N ALA A 62 8.28 11.51 -2.95
CA ALA A 62 9.09 11.33 -4.15
C ALA A 62 8.41 11.82 -5.43
N TYR A 63 7.08 11.74 -5.51
CA TYR A 63 6.30 12.09 -6.69
C TYR A 63 5.29 13.22 -6.46
N ASN A 64 5.17 13.72 -5.23
CA ASN A 64 4.18 14.73 -4.84
C ASN A 64 2.73 14.30 -5.18
N LEU A 65 2.38 13.05 -4.82
CA LEU A 65 1.07 12.44 -5.08
C LEU A 65 0.50 11.81 -3.81
N CYS A 66 -0.82 11.65 -3.78
CA CYS A 66 -1.54 10.95 -2.73
C CYS A 66 -2.07 9.63 -3.26
N ILE A 67 -2.21 8.64 -2.39
CA ILE A 67 -2.91 7.41 -2.77
C ILE A 67 -4.42 7.69 -2.85
N GLU A 68 -5.08 7.13 -3.85
CA GLU A 68 -6.53 7.25 -4.08
C GLU A 68 -7.13 5.90 -4.43
N ALA A 69 -8.26 5.56 -3.82
CA ALA A 69 -9.06 4.41 -4.21
C ALA A 69 -9.74 4.66 -5.56
N ASN A 70 -9.62 3.71 -6.50
CA ASN A 70 -10.27 3.81 -7.81
C ASN A 70 -11.79 3.53 -7.79
N GLY A 71 -12.32 3.22 -6.60
CA GLY A 71 -13.73 2.93 -6.35
C GLY A 71 -13.97 2.64 -4.87
N THR A 72 -15.23 2.39 -4.53
CA THR A 72 -15.70 2.16 -3.15
C THR A 72 -16.34 0.78 -2.97
N ALA A 73 -15.88 -0.20 -3.76
CA ALA A 73 -16.32 -1.59 -3.70
C ALA A 73 -15.13 -2.51 -3.40
N ALA A 74 -15.41 -3.70 -2.87
CA ALA A 74 -14.39 -4.74 -2.74
C ALA A 74 -13.76 -5.05 -4.11
N GLY A 75 -12.44 -5.27 -4.13
CA GLY A 75 -11.64 -5.41 -5.34
C GLY A 75 -11.23 -4.09 -6.00
N SER A 76 -11.63 -2.92 -5.46
CA SER A 76 -11.11 -1.63 -5.91
C SER A 76 -9.60 -1.56 -5.69
N THR A 77 -8.86 -1.02 -6.65
CA THR A 77 -7.42 -0.82 -6.50
C THR A 77 -7.12 0.55 -5.91
N VAL A 78 -5.89 0.73 -5.45
CA VAL A 78 -5.36 2.03 -5.02
C VAL A 78 -4.32 2.50 -6.03
N VAL A 79 -4.38 3.75 -6.43
CA VAL A 79 -3.48 4.39 -7.42
C VAL A 79 -2.87 5.66 -6.84
N LEU A 80 -1.83 6.22 -7.46
CA LEU A 80 -1.38 7.58 -7.14
C LEU A 80 -2.17 8.61 -7.95
N GLN A 81 -2.57 9.70 -7.30
CA GLN A 81 -3.26 10.84 -7.91
C GLN A 81 -2.77 12.16 -7.31
N PRO A 82 -2.95 13.29 -8.01
CA PRO A 82 -2.77 14.60 -7.40
C PRO A 82 -3.59 14.70 -6.11
N CYS A 83 -2.95 15.17 -5.04
CA CYS A 83 -3.62 15.33 -3.76
C CYS A 83 -4.81 16.28 -3.88
N SER A 84 -5.97 15.86 -3.35
CA SER A 84 -7.22 16.60 -3.45
C SER A 84 -8.13 16.35 -2.24
N ASP A 85 -9.29 17.02 -2.22
CA ASP A 85 -10.35 16.77 -1.23
C ASP A 85 -11.26 15.60 -1.58
N SER A 86 -10.85 14.75 -2.54
CA SER A 86 -11.56 13.54 -2.90
C SER A 86 -11.76 12.64 -1.67
N PRO A 87 -12.98 12.15 -1.40
CA PRO A 87 -13.22 11.20 -0.32
C PRO A 87 -12.47 9.88 -0.54
N ASN A 88 -12.14 9.54 -1.79
CA ASN A 88 -11.37 8.34 -2.12
C ASN A 88 -9.88 8.45 -1.72
N GLN A 89 -9.42 9.62 -1.28
CA GLN A 89 -8.07 9.84 -0.73
C GLN A 89 -8.08 9.90 0.80
N ARG A 90 -9.19 9.55 1.46
CA ARG A 90 -9.29 9.59 2.92
C ARG A 90 -9.25 8.18 3.47
N PHE A 91 -8.27 7.91 4.33
CA PHE A 91 -8.05 6.64 4.97
C PHE A 91 -7.97 6.82 6.49
N SER A 92 -8.57 5.90 7.23
CA SER A 92 -8.39 5.77 8.67
C SER A 92 -7.43 4.63 8.95
N ILE A 93 -6.55 4.82 9.92
CA ILE A 93 -5.61 3.79 10.38
C ILE A 93 -6.01 3.40 11.79
N ASP A 94 -6.36 2.13 11.99
CA ASP A 94 -6.75 1.57 13.28
C ASP A 94 -6.28 0.12 13.40
N ASP A 95 -5.65 -0.22 14.53
CA ASP A 95 -5.13 -1.57 14.83
C ASP A 95 -4.35 -2.24 13.67
N GLY A 96 -3.50 -1.45 13.00
CA GLY A 96 -2.69 -1.87 11.85
C GLY A 96 -3.46 -1.98 10.53
N SER A 97 -4.77 -1.76 10.51
CA SER A 97 -5.57 -1.76 9.29
C SER A 97 -5.56 -0.37 8.65
N ILE A 98 -5.42 -0.31 7.32
CA ILE A 98 -5.61 0.92 6.54
C ILE A 98 -6.97 0.82 5.86
N ARG A 99 -7.94 1.59 6.34
CA ARG A 99 -9.34 1.52 5.88
C ARG A 99 -9.72 2.76 5.09
N LEU A 100 -10.45 2.60 3.99
CA LEU A 100 -11.04 3.74 3.25
C LEU A 100 -12.12 4.42 4.12
N ALA A 101 -12.08 5.75 4.21
CA ALA A 101 -13.06 6.49 5.00
C ALA A 101 -14.42 6.54 4.28
N GLY A 102 -15.52 6.38 5.03
CA GLY A 102 -16.88 6.65 4.53
C GLY A 102 -17.54 5.53 3.72
N ASP A 103 -17.02 4.31 3.76
CA ASP A 103 -17.42 3.14 2.95
C ASP A 103 -18.54 2.25 3.54
N GLY A 104 -19.29 2.72 4.54
CA GLY A 104 -20.42 1.99 5.12
C GLY A 104 -20.03 0.98 6.21
N PRO A 105 -20.96 0.11 6.65
CA PRO A 105 -20.83 -0.61 7.92
C PRO A 105 -19.71 -1.66 7.97
N THR A 106 -19.30 -2.25 6.85
CA THR A 106 -18.29 -3.34 6.82
C THR A 106 -16.85 -2.86 6.67
N GLY A 107 -16.63 -1.68 6.07
CA GLY A 107 -15.27 -1.19 5.81
C GLY A 107 -14.52 -1.93 4.71
N LEU A 108 -13.67 -1.19 4.01
CA LEU A 108 -12.75 -1.65 2.99
C LEU A 108 -11.33 -1.37 3.46
N CYS A 109 -10.56 -2.43 3.62
CA CYS A 109 -9.19 -2.42 4.11
C CYS A 109 -8.22 -2.70 2.97
N LEU A 110 -7.10 -1.99 2.96
CA LEU A 110 -5.98 -2.26 2.05
C LEU A 110 -5.41 -3.65 2.35
N ALA A 111 -5.43 -4.52 1.36
CA ALA A 111 -5.05 -5.92 1.48
C ALA A 111 -4.19 -6.39 0.29
N VAL A 112 -3.23 -7.26 0.59
CA VAL A 112 -2.44 -7.98 -0.43
C VAL A 112 -3.21 -9.17 -1.01
N ASP A 113 -2.99 -9.46 -2.29
CA ASP A 113 -3.58 -10.63 -2.96
C ASP A 113 -3.19 -11.92 -2.20
N PRO A 114 -4.15 -12.83 -1.94
CA PRO A 114 -3.90 -14.04 -1.19
C PRO A 114 -3.05 -15.08 -1.93
N LYS A 115 -2.87 -14.97 -3.25
CA LYS A 115 -2.01 -15.89 -4.03
C LYS A 115 -0.54 -15.65 -3.71
N ASP A 116 0.27 -16.67 -3.95
CA ASP A 116 1.72 -16.62 -3.80
C ASP A 116 2.34 -15.41 -4.52
N GLY A 117 3.43 -14.90 -3.95
CA GLY A 117 4.21 -13.81 -4.51
C GLY A 117 4.72 -14.13 -5.91
N ILE A 118 4.64 -13.14 -6.79
CA ILE A 118 5.11 -13.24 -8.17
C ILE A 118 6.59 -12.82 -8.20
N PRO A 119 7.53 -13.69 -8.61
CA PRO A 119 8.93 -13.33 -8.70
C PRO A 119 9.19 -12.22 -9.73
N THR A 120 9.94 -11.20 -9.32
CA THR A 120 10.37 -10.07 -10.16
C THR A 120 11.89 -10.04 -10.36
N GLY A 121 12.62 -11.04 -9.85
CA GLY A 121 14.01 -11.37 -10.18
C GLY A 121 14.96 -11.36 -8.99
N GLY A 122 15.89 -12.31 -8.89
CA GLY A 122 16.71 -12.50 -7.69
C GLY A 122 16.06 -13.45 -6.67
N PRO A 123 16.74 -13.77 -5.56
CA PRO A 123 16.30 -14.80 -4.61
C PRO A 123 15.17 -14.36 -3.65
N SER A 124 15.14 -13.09 -3.23
CA SER A 124 14.05 -12.44 -2.47
C SER A 124 13.66 -11.17 -3.20
N HIS A 125 12.62 -11.27 -4.03
CA HIS A 125 12.14 -10.19 -4.88
C HIS A 125 10.78 -10.60 -5.46
N LEU A 126 9.78 -10.53 -4.61
CA LEU A 126 8.41 -10.92 -4.89
C LEU A 126 7.53 -9.67 -4.92
N ARG A 127 6.48 -9.73 -5.73
CA ARG A 127 5.38 -8.76 -5.71
C ARG A 127 4.04 -9.46 -5.51
N ARG A 128 3.09 -8.76 -4.90
CA ARG A 128 1.68 -9.13 -4.82
C ARG A 128 0.84 -7.93 -5.24
N ASP A 129 -0.27 -8.21 -5.91
CA ASP A 129 -1.23 -7.15 -6.24
C ASP A 129 -1.91 -6.65 -4.94
N LEU A 130 -2.43 -5.42 -4.95
CA LEU A 130 -3.14 -4.80 -3.84
C LEU A 130 -4.55 -4.39 -4.23
N THR A 131 -5.48 -4.62 -3.31
CA THR A 131 -6.88 -4.23 -3.45
C THR A 131 -7.45 -3.75 -2.12
N LEU A 132 -8.58 -3.07 -2.20
CA LEU A 132 -9.44 -2.79 -1.07
C LEU A 132 -10.45 -3.92 -0.92
N GLU A 133 -10.45 -4.58 0.23
CA GLU A 133 -11.28 -5.75 0.51
C GLU A 133 -12.10 -5.54 1.78
N GLY A 134 -13.20 -6.26 1.94
CA GLY A 134 -14.04 -6.14 3.13
C GLY A 134 -13.23 -6.44 4.40
N CYS A 135 -13.10 -5.47 5.31
CA CYS A 135 -12.27 -5.58 6.52
C CYS A 135 -12.67 -6.80 7.38
N ASP A 136 -13.97 -7.10 7.47
CA ASP A 136 -14.50 -8.23 8.25
C ASP A 136 -14.28 -9.60 7.57
N SER A 137 -13.94 -9.61 6.27
CA SER A 137 -13.85 -10.82 5.46
C SER A 137 -12.41 -11.21 5.10
N ILE A 138 -11.49 -10.25 5.11
CA ILE A 138 -10.10 -10.47 4.72
C ILE A 138 -9.29 -11.04 5.90
N ASP A 139 -8.36 -11.95 5.61
CA ASP A 139 -7.42 -12.43 6.61
C ASP A 139 -6.53 -11.27 7.09
N THR A 140 -6.36 -11.16 8.41
CA THR A 140 -5.48 -10.16 9.01
C THR A 140 -4.01 -10.30 8.58
N ALA A 141 -3.55 -11.51 8.22
CA ALA A 141 -2.21 -11.71 7.65
C ALA A 141 -2.01 -10.97 6.33
N LEU A 142 -3.10 -10.67 5.61
CA LEU A 142 -3.07 -9.99 4.32
C LEU A 142 -3.35 -8.48 4.42
N SER A 143 -3.77 -7.98 5.59
CA SER A 143 -4.35 -6.63 5.71
C SER A 143 -3.88 -5.82 6.93
N ARG A 144 -2.97 -6.38 7.74
CA ARG A 144 -2.33 -5.65 8.86
C ARG A 144 -0.96 -5.12 8.49
N TRP A 145 -0.75 -3.85 8.78
CA TRP A 145 0.41 -3.07 8.41
C TRP A 145 1.08 -2.48 9.65
N ILE A 146 2.40 -2.38 9.62
CA ILE A 146 3.21 -1.60 10.54
C ILE A 146 3.91 -0.45 9.80
N TYR A 147 4.21 0.61 10.55
CA TYR A 147 4.75 1.85 10.00
C TYR A 147 6.06 2.19 10.66
N GLY A 148 7.07 2.54 9.87
CA GLY A 148 8.36 2.87 10.42
C GLY A 148 9.44 3.14 9.39
N ILE A 149 10.60 3.54 9.88
CA ILE A 149 11.84 3.45 9.13
C ILE A 149 12.52 2.17 9.59
N PHE A 150 12.62 1.23 8.67
CA PHE A 150 13.25 -0.07 8.89
C PHE A 150 14.52 -0.12 8.04
N ASP A 151 15.53 -0.82 8.54
CA ASP A 151 16.78 -1.04 7.80
C ASP A 151 16.80 -2.50 7.34
N TYR A 152 16.76 -2.70 6.02
CA TYR A 152 16.65 -4.01 5.35
C TYR A 152 17.91 -4.33 4.55
#